data_AF-A0A1M6YY91-F1
#
_entry.id   AF-A0A1M6YY91-F1
#
_cell.length_a   1.000
_cell.length_b   1.000
_cell.length_c   1.000
_cell.angle_alpha   90.00
_cell.angle_beta   90.00
_cell.angle_gamma   90.00
#
_symmetry.space_group_name_H-M   'P 1'
#
loop_
_entity.id
_entity.type
_entity.pdbx_description
1 polymer ?
#
loop_
_entity_poly.entity_id
_entity_poly.type
_entity_poly.pdbx_seq_one_letter_code
_entity_poly.pdbx_strand_id
1 'polypeptide(L)' 'MANLTAEQIEQKKQQLKQLAEEAQQLKNELVEAGAWPMDEDELEVVTGGQRERRSHQRKVQDPTIK' A
#
# COMPACT_ATOMS: atom_id res chain seq x y z
N MET A 1 -3.48 -17.57 -30.70
CA MET A 1 -3.82 -16.55 -29.69
C MET A 1 -5.33 -16.40 -29.70
N ALA A 2 -6.02 -16.82 -28.63
CA ALA A 2 -7.47 -16.65 -28.55
C ALA A 2 -7.75 -15.18 -28.21
N ASN A 3 -8.16 -14.39 -29.21
CA ASN A 3 -8.68 -13.06 -28.94
C ASN A 3 -10.01 -13.24 -28.22
N LEU A 4 -10.09 -12.74 -26.98
CA LEU A 4 -11.34 -12.70 -26.24
C LEU A 4 -12.37 -11.95 -27.09
N THR A 5 -13.56 -12.51 -27.24
CA THR A 5 -14.65 -11.84 -27.96
C THR A 5 -15.06 -10.58 -27.19
N ALA A 6 -15.65 -9.60 -27.87
CA ALA A 6 -16.12 -8.37 -27.23
C ALA A 6 -17.07 -8.67 -26.05
N GLU A 7 -17.90 -9.70 -26.18
CA GLU A 7 -18.80 -10.18 -25.14
C GLU A 7 -18.06 -10.77 -23.92
N GLN A 8 -16.99 -11.55 -24.15
CA GLN A 8 -16.14 -12.06 -23.08
C GLN A 8 -15.38 -10.94 -22.36
N ILE A 9 -14.99 -9.88 -23.07
CA ILE A 9 -14.37 -8.70 -22.47
C ILE A 9 -15.39 -7.95 -21.60
N GLU A 10 -16.62 -7.79 -22.08
CA GLU A 10 -17.70 -7.13 -21.34
C GLU A 10 -18.04 -7.87 -20.04
N GLN A 11 -18.17 -9.21 -20.11
CA GLN A 11 -18.39 -10.05 -18.93
C GLN A 11 -17.24 -9.93 -17.92
N LYS A 12 -15.99 -9.95 -18.39
CA LYS A 12 -14.84 -9.77 -17.51
C LYS A 12 -14.78 -8.38 -16.88
N LYS A 13 -15.18 -7.33 -17.60
CA LYS A 13 -15.28 -5.97 -17.05
C LYS A 13 -16.32 -5.90 -15.93
N GLN A 14 -17.47 -6.55 -16.09
CA GLN A 14 -18.49 -6.61 -15.04
C GLN A 14 -17.98 -7.35 -13.81
N GLN A 15 -17.28 -8.48 -13.99
CA GLN A 15 -16.65 -9.21 -12.89
C GLN A 15 -15.60 -8.35 -12.16
N LEU A 16 -14.76 -7.63 -12.90
CA LEU A 16 -13.77 -6.72 -12.30
C LEU A 16 -14.42 -5.58 -11.52
N LYS A 17 -15.57 -5.08 -11.97
CA LYS A 17 -16.31 -4.04 -11.26
C LYS A 17 -16.85 -4.55 -9.93
N GLN A 18 -17.44 -5.74 -9.92
CA GLN A 18 -17.93 -6.38 -8.68
C GLN A 18 -16.78 -6.63 -7.70
N LEU A 19 -15.66 -7.17 -8.18
CA LEU A 19 -14.45 -7.37 -7.37
C LEU A 19 -13.90 -6.06 -6.79
N ALA A 20 -13.94 -4.97 -7.56
CA ALA A 20 -13.50 -3.66 -7.08
C ALA A 20 -14.42 -3.10 -5.98
N GLU A 21 -15.74 -3.30 -6.11
CA GLU A 21 -16.71 -2.91 -5.08
C GLU A 21 -16.52 -3.72 -3.79
N GLU A 22 -16.33 -5.04 -3.88
CA GLU A 22 -16.03 -5.91 -2.73
C GLU A 22 -14.70 -5.55 -2.05
N ALA A 23 -13.65 -5.29 -2.84
CA ALA A 23 -12.35 -4.87 -2.30
C ALA A 23 -12.44 -3.51 -1.58
N GLN A 24 -13.24 -2.59 -2.09
CA GLN A 24 -13.46 -1.30 -1.44
C GLN A 24 -14.24 -1.46 -0.13
N GLN A 25 -15.24 -2.34 -0.09
CA GLN A 25 -15.98 -2.64 1.15
C GLN A 25 -15.05 -3.26 2.20
N LEU A 26 -14.26 -4.27 1.82
CA LEU A 26 -13.26 -4.86 2.72
C LEU A 26 -12.24 -3.83 3.21
N LYS A 27 -11.76 -2.94 2.34
CA LYS A 27 -10.87 -1.84 2.75
C LYS A 27 -11.55 -0.96 3.80
N ASN A 28 -12.81 -0.59 3.59
CA ASN A 28 -13.56 0.24 4.53
C ASN A 28 -13.75 -0.47 5.88
N GLU A 29 -14.13 -1.75 5.89
CA GLU A 29 -14.27 -2.55 7.10
C GLU A 29 -12.95 -2.66 7.88
N LEU A 30 -11.84 -2.89 7.18
CA LEU A 30 -10.53 -2.96 7.82
C LEU A 30 -10.08 -1.60 8.36
N VAL A 31 -10.42 -0.50 7.68
CA VAL A 31 -10.19 0.87 8.17
C VAL A 31 -11.03 1.14 9.42
N GLU A 32 -12.32 0.79 9.42
CA GLU A 32 -13.21 0.95 10.59
C GLU A 32 -12.74 0.12 11.79
N ALA A 33 -12.22 -1.08 11.54
CA ALA A 33 -11.61 -1.93 12.56
C ALA A 33 -10.24 -1.43 13.06
N GLY A 34 -9.68 -0.37 12.46
CA GLY A 34 -8.34 0.13 12.74
C GLY A 34 -7.22 -0.86 12.34
N ALA A 35 -7.55 -1.86 11.53
CA ALA A 35 -6.64 -2.89 11.03
C ALA A 35 -5.99 -2.52 9.70
N TRP A 36 -6.46 -1.44 9.04
CA TRP A 36 -5.91 -0.90 7.80
C TRP A 36 -5.71 0.61 7.94
N PRO A 37 -4.54 1.13 7.54
CA PRO A 37 -4.28 2.56 7.60
C PRO A 37 -5.21 3.33 6.66
N MET A 38 -5.72 4.48 7.13
CA MET A 38 -6.67 5.29 6.34
C MET A 38 -6.00 5.92 5.11
N ASP A 39 -4.71 6.22 5.21
CA ASP A 39 -3.94 6.94 4.21
C ASP A 39 -2.95 6.01 3.47
N GLU A 40 -2.81 6.19 2.15
CA GLU A 40 -1.84 5.45 1.33
C GLU A 40 -0.40 5.66 1.82
N ASP A 41 -0.11 6.84 2.36
CA ASP A 41 1.18 7.20 2.97
C ASP A 41 1.47 6.37 4.23
N GLU A 42 0.45 6.07 5.04
CA GLU A 42 0.58 5.19 6.20
C GLU A 42 0.70 3.72 5.77
N LEU A 43 0.09 3.36 4.65
CA LEU A 43 0.24 2.04 4.04
C LEU A 43 1.68 1.78 3.61
N GLU A 44 2.34 2.77 3.00
CA GLU A 44 3.76 2.69 2.63
C GLU A 44 4.65 2.53 3.88
N VAL A 45 4.32 3.23 4.97
CA VAL A 45 5.03 3.11 6.25
C VAL A 45 4.84 1.72 6.89
N VAL A 46 3.62 1.16 6.88
CA VAL A 46 3.31 -0.18 7.44
C VAL A 46 3.90 -1.29 6.57
N THR A 47 3.92 -1.12 5.24
CA THR A 47 4.45 -2.12 4.29
C THR A 47 5.96 -2.04 4.07
N GLY A 48 6.65 -1.13 4.78
CA GLY A 48 8.12 -1.07 4.82
C GLY A 48 8.76 -0.23 3.70
N GLY A 49 8.00 0.60 3.00
CA GLY A 49 8.51 1.62 2.09
C GLY A 49 9.08 2.81 2.86
N GLN A 50 10.41 2.88 2.94
CA GLN A 50 11.18 4.10 3.28
C GLN A 50 10.93 4.79 4.65
N ARG A 51 11.63 4.32 5.68
CA ARG A 51 12.31 5.23 6.64
C ARG A 51 13.78 4.87 6.87
N GLU A 52 14.46 4.40 5.83
CA GLU A 52 15.92 4.27 5.84
C GLU A 52 16.58 5.49 5.17
N ARG A 53 16.27 6.70 5.64
CA ARG A 53 17.08 7.88 5.28
C ARG A 53 17.23 8.82 6.48
N ARG A 54 18.48 8.83 6.97
CA ARG A 54 19.17 9.89 7.75
C ARG A 54 19.05 9.84 9.27
N SER A 55 19.84 8.95 9.86
CA SER A 55 20.49 9.23 11.15
C SER A 55 21.92 8.66 11.26
N HIS A 56 22.63 8.52 10.13
CA HIS A 56 24.08 8.26 10.11
C HIS A 56 24.89 9.58 10.05
N GLN A 57 24.58 10.53 10.94
CA GLN A 57 25.42 11.72 11.09
C GLN A 57 25.54 12.16 12.54
N ARG A 58 25.82 11.22 13.45
CA ARG A 58 26.58 11.57 14.64
C ARG A 58 28.06 11.49 14.28
N LYS A 59 28.57 12.64 13.81
CA LYS A 59 30.00 12.93 13.81
C LYS A 59 30.56 12.49 15.16
N VAL A 60 31.55 11.62 15.10
CA VAL A 60 32.43 11.26 16.21
C VAL A 60 33.03 12.59 16.70
N GLN A 61 32.53 13.12 17.82
CA GLN A 61 33.19 14.21 18.52
C GLN A 61 34.25 13.56 19.41
N ASP A 62 35.50 13.97 19.18
CA ASP A 62 36.69 13.52 19.87
C ASP A 62 36.53 13.52 21.40
N PRO A 63 36.97 12.47 22.11
CA PRO A 63 37.17 12.55 23.54
C PRO A 63 38.49 13.29 23.80
N THR A 64 38.42 14.61 24.00
CA THR A 64 39.53 15.33 24.65
C THR A 64 39.48 15.02 26.14
N ILE A 65 40.32 14.07 26.52
CA ILE A 65 40.65 13.68 27.90
C ILE A 65 41.18 14.92 28.63
N LYS A 66 40.64 15.21 29.81
CA LYS A 66 41.28 16.05 30.85
C LYS A 66 41.62 15.18 32.04
#